data_AF-A0A2K3JS09-F1
#
_entry.id   AF-A0A2K3JS09-F1
#
_cell.length_a   1.000
_cell.length_b   1.000
_cell.length_c   1.000
_cell.angle_alpha   90.00
_cell.angle_beta   90.00
_cell.angle_gamma   90.00
#
_symmetry.space_group_name_H-M   'P 1'
#
loop_
_entity.id
_entity.type
_entity.pdbx_description
1 polymer ?
#
loop_
_entity_poly.entity_id
_entity_poly.type
_entity_poly.pdbx_seq_one_letter_code
_entity_poly.pdbx_strand_id
1 'polypeptide(L)'
;VPSFADDVAMALVEEELGQPWQNVYSELSPSPIAAASLGQVYKGRLKENGDLVAVKVQRPFVLETVTIDLFIIRNLGLALGKFPQAS
;
A
#
# COMPACT_ATOMS: atom_id res chain seq x y z
N VAL A 1 5.95 10.92 -3.28
CA VAL A 1 5.13 10.85 -2.03
C VAL A 1 6.04 10.33 -0.93
N PRO A 2 6.12 10.98 0.25
CA PRO A 2 6.99 10.53 1.34
C PRO A 2 6.54 9.20 1.93
N SER A 3 7.48 8.42 2.46
CA SER A 3 7.20 7.19 3.21
C SER A 3 6.40 7.49 4.48
N PHE A 4 5.64 6.50 4.96
CA PHE A 4 5.06 6.51 6.29
C PHE A 4 5.99 5.78 7.27
N ALA A 5 5.69 5.88 8.56
CA ALA A 5 6.55 5.38 9.62
C ALA A 5 6.80 3.86 9.51
N ASP A 6 8.04 3.45 9.72
CA ASP A 6 8.49 2.07 9.50
C ASP A 6 7.89 1.08 10.50
N ASP A 7 7.64 1.52 11.74
CA ASP A 7 6.96 0.74 12.77
C ASP A 7 5.53 0.36 12.35
N VAL A 8 4.78 1.32 11.77
CA VAL A 8 3.46 1.07 11.21
C VAL A 8 3.55 0.09 10.04
N ALA A 9 4.56 0.21 9.18
CA ALA A 9 4.74 -0.70 8.05
C ALA A 9 5.04 -2.14 8.51
N MET A 10 5.91 -2.31 9.50
CA MET A 10 6.23 -3.64 10.03
C MET A 10 5.03 -4.27 10.75
N ALA A 11 4.24 -3.46 11.49
CA ALA A 11 3.01 -3.94 12.11
C ALA A 11 2.01 -4.46 11.07
N LEU A 12 1.81 -3.74 9.96
CA LEU A 12 0.95 -4.18 8.85
C LEU A 12 1.45 -5.48 8.20
N VAL A 13 2.77 -5.62 8.02
CA VAL A 13 3.37 -6.86 7.50
C VAL A 13 3.08 -8.03 8.44
N GLU A 14 3.26 -7.86 9.74
CA GLU A 14 2.98 -8.91 10.73
C GLU A 14 1.48 -9.25 10.81
N GLU A 15 0.61 -8.26 10.69
CA GLU A 15 -0.84 -8.44 10.62
C GLU A 15 -1.24 -9.29 9.40
N GLU A 16 -0.74 -8.96 8.20
CA GLU A 16 -1.04 -9.70 6.97
C GLU A 16 -0.45 -11.12 6.98
N LEU A 17 0.72 -11.31 7.58
CA LEU A 17 1.36 -12.62 7.70
C LEU A 17 0.76 -13.48 8.83
N GLY A 18 0.08 -12.87 9.80
CA GLY A 18 -0.44 -13.54 11.00
C GLY A 18 0.65 -14.03 11.98
N GLN A 19 1.89 -13.59 11.80
CA GLN A 19 3.04 -13.98 12.63
C GLN A 19 4.18 -12.95 12.51
N PRO A 20 5.16 -12.95 13.42
CA PRO A 20 6.34 -12.09 13.31
C PRO A 20 7.06 -12.28 11.97
N TRP A 21 7.42 -11.18 11.31
CA TRP A 21 7.98 -11.23 9.96
C TRP A 21 9.32 -11.99 9.90
N GLN A 22 10.04 -12.08 11.01
CA GLN A 22 11.32 -12.81 11.17
C GLN A 22 11.16 -14.34 11.05
N ASN A 23 9.92 -14.84 11.07
CA ASN A 23 9.62 -16.23 10.75
C ASN A 23 9.60 -16.48 9.23
N VAL A 24 9.31 -15.45 8.43
CA VAL A 24 9.18 -15.54 6.96
C VAL A 24 10.43 -15.01 6.26
N TYR A 25 10.94 -13.86 6.70
CA TYR A 25 12.13 -13.22 6.14
C TYR A 25 13.33 -13.36 7.08
N SER A 26 14.49 -13.63 6.51
CA SER A 26 15.78 -13.60 7.22
C SER A 26 16.33 -12.19 7.35
N GLU A 27 15.92 -11.27 6.47
CA GLU A 27 16.35 -9.88 6.43
C GLU A 27 15.23 -9.00 5.86
N LEU A 28 15.03 -7.82 6.46
CA LEU A 28 14.27 -6.71 5.89
C LEU A 28 15.06 -5.41 6.11
N SER A 29 15.07 -4.52 5.11
CA SER A 29 15.77 -3.24 5.23
C SER A 29 15.11 -2.36 6.31
N PRO A 30 15.89 -1.62 7.12
CA PRO A 30 15.35 -0.80 8.20
C PRO A 30 14.57 0.41 7.70
N SER A 31 14.78 0.81 6.44
CA SER A 31 14.09 1.90 5.77
C SER A 31 13.63 1.45 4.38
N PRO A 32 12.58 2.06 3.82
CA PRO A 32 12.09 1.71 2.49
C PRO A 32 13.10 2.13 1.41
N ILE A 33 13.24 1.29 0.39
CA ILE A 33 14.05 1.56 -0.80
C ILE A 33 13.28 2.39 -1.84
N ALA A 34 11.94 2.41 -1.75
CA ALA A 34 11.08 3.22 -2.60
C ALA A 34 9.74 3.51 -1.91
N ALA A 35 9.11 4.63 -2.26
CA ALA A 35 7.76 4.99 -1.83
C ALA A 35 6.90 5.38 -3.03
N ALA A 36 5.67 4.89 -3.06
CA ALA A 36 4.68 5.15 -4.10
C ALA A 36 3.36 5.67 -3.50
N SER A 37 2.39 5.97 -4.36
CA SER A 37 1.07 6.46 -3.96
C SER A 37 0.33 5.48 -3.04
N LEU A 38 0.39 4.18 -3.33
CA LEU A 38 -0.38 3.15 -2.62
C LEU A 38 0.41 2.36 -1.56
N GLY A 39 1.70 2.65 -1.38
CA GLY A 39 2.54 1.84 -0.50
C GLY A 39 4.02 2.24 -0.53
N GLN A 40 4.82 1.52 0.23
CA GLN A 40 6.28 1.62 0.23
C GLN A 40 6.94 0.25 0.12
N VAL A 41 8.17 0.21 -0.36
CA VAL A 41 8.87 -1.03 -0.71
C VAL A 41 10.12 -1.16 0.16
N TYR A 42 10.30 -2.32 0.75
CA TYR A 42 11.48 -2.74 1.49
C TYR A 42 12.24 -3.79 0.72
N LYS A 43 13.57 -3.82 0.89
CA LYS A 43 14.37 -4.93 0.42
C LYS A 43 14.33 -6.04 1.47
N GLY A 44 14.13 -7.28 1.05
CA GLY A 44 14.08 -8.41 1.95
C GLY A 44 14.81 -9.64 1.43
N ARG A 45 14.94 -10.63 2.30
CA ARG A 45 15.42 -11.96 1.98
C ARG A 45 14.51 -13.02 2.58
N LEU A 46 14.04 -13.98 1.78
CA LEU A 46 13.24 -15.09 2.28
C LEU A 46 14.08 -16.03 3.14
N LYS A 47 13.50 -16.53 4.23
CA LYS A 47 14.17 -17.46 5.14
C LYS A 47 14.23 -18.90 4.60
N GLU A 48 13.21 -19.29 3.82
CA GLU A 48 13.07 -20.64 3.28
C GLU A 48 14.18 -21.00 2.28
N ASN A 49 14.48 -20.10 1.34
CA ASN A 49 15.37 -20.37 0.22
C ASN A 49 16.48 -19.33 0.03
N GLY A 50 16.46 -18.22 0.79
CA GLY A 50 17.46 -17.17 0.70
C GLY A 50 17.24 -16.18 -0.44
N ASP A 51 16.11 -16.23 -1.15
CA ASP A 51 15.84 -15.35 -2.30
C ASP A 51 15.75 -13.89 -1.89
N LEU A 52 16.32 -13.02 -2.74
CA LEU A 52 16.16 -11.58 -2.63
C LEU A 52 14.79 -11.14 -3.15
N VAL A 53 14.05 -10.41 -2.33
CA VAL A 53 12.69 -9.99 -2.64
C VAL A 53 12.49 -8.49 -2.40
N ALA A 54 11.54 -7.91 -3.11
CA ALA A 54 11.01 -6.57 -2.83
C ALA A 54 9.66 -6.73 -2.11
N VAL A 55 9.60 -6.30 -0.86
CA VAL A 55 8.40 -6.41 -0.02
C VAL A 55 7.66 -5.07 -0.08
N LYS A 56 6.52 -5.06 -0.78
CA LYS A 56 5.69 -3.87 -0.90
C LYS A 56 4.60 -3.88 0.16
N VAL A 57 4.63 -2.89 1.05
CA VAL A 57 3.65 -2.69 2.11
C VAL A 57 2.64 -1.64 1.66
N GLN A 58 1.35 -1.98 1.71
CA GLN A 58 0.28 -1.05 1.38
C GLN A 58 0.22 0.07 2.42
N ARG A 59 -0.10 1.31 1.99
CA ARG A 59 -0.38 2.38 2.95
C ARG A 59 -1.61 2.02 3.78
N PRO A 60 -1.66 2.42 5.05
CA PRO A 60 -2.88 2.28 5.84
C PRO A 60 -4.04 3.03 5.17
N PHE A 61 -5.24 2.47 5.28
CA PHE A 61 -6.50 3.04 4.78
C PHE A 61 -6.60 3.26 3.26
N VAL A 62 -5.80 2.53 2.46
CA VAL A 62 -5.83 2.67 0.99
C VAL A 62 -7.17 2.27 0.41
N LEU A 63 -7.83 1.23 0.93
CA LEU A 63 -9.13 0.78 0.43
C LEU A 63 -10.20 1.84 0.65
N GLU A 64 -10.24 2.43 1.84
CA GLU A 64 -11.18 3.49 2.20
C GLU A 64 -10.95 4.71 1.33
N THR A 65 -9.69 5.10 1.13
CA THR A 65 -9.31 6.24 0.28
C THR A 65 -9.77 6.03 -1.16
N VAL A 66 -9.43 4.89 -1.77
CA VAL A 66 -9.83 4.56 -3.14
C VAL A 66 -11.35 4.47 -3.27
N THR A 67 -12.04 3.94 -2.24
CA THR A 67 -13.50 3.84 -2.23
C THR A 67 -14.15 5.23 -2.25
N ILE A 68 -13.65 6.16 -1.44
CA ILE A 68 -14.14 7.53 -1.40
C ILE A 68 -13.89 8.23 -2.73
N ASP A 69 -12.71 8.07 -3.32
CA ASP A 69 -12.39 8.63 -4.63
C ASP A 69 -13.36 8.15 -5.72
N LEU A 70 -13.61 6.84 -5.79
CA LEU A 70 -14.56 6.26 -6.74
C LEU A 70 -15.99 6.75 -6.50
N PHE A 71 -16.41 6.90 -5.24
CA PHE A 71 -17.71 7.45 -4.88
C PHE A 71 -17.88 8.88 -5.39
N ILE A 72 -16.87 9.73 -5.17
CA ILE A 72 -16.87 11.13 -5.65
C ILE A 72 -16.90 11.18 -7.18
N ILE A 73 -16.04 10.40 -7.85
CA ILE A 73 -15.99 10.34 -9.32
C ILE A 73 -17.34 9.90 -9.91
N ARG A 74 -17.98 8.89 -9.32
CA ARG A 74 -19.29 8.41 -9.76
C ARG A 74 -20.36 9.50 -9.62
N ASN A 75 -20.42 10.17 -8.47
CA ASN A 75 -21.40 11.23 -8.24
C ASN A 75 -21.19 12.42 -9.18
N LEU A 76 -19.93 12.79 -9.42
CA LEU A 76 -19.59 13.84 -10.39
C LEU A 76 -20.00 13.44 -11.82
N GLY A 77 -19.72 12.21 -12.24
CA GLY A 77 -20.12 11.70 -13.55
C GLY A 77 -21.64 11.72 -13.75
N LEU A 78 -22.40 11.33 -12.72
CA LEU A 78 -23.86 11.41 -12.74
C LEU A 78 -24.37 12.85 -12.79
N ALA A 79 -23.71 13.78 -12.09
CA ALA A 79 -24.07 15.19 -12.12
C ALA A 79 -23.80 15.79 -13.51
N LEU A 80 -22.62 15.54 -14.09
CA LEU A 80 -22.25 16.00 -15.44
C LEU A 80 -23.16 15.43 -16.52
N GLY A 81 -23.58 14.17 -16.40
CA GLY A 81 -24.55 13.56 -17.33
C GLY A 81 -25.96 14.17 -17.27
N LYS A 82 -26.29 14.90 -16.20
CA LYS A 82 -27.56 15.64 -16.07
C LYS A 82 -27.48 17.07 -16.58
N PHE A 83 -26.30 17.60 -16.88
CA PHE A 83 -26.17 18.91 -17.51
C PHE A 83 -26.52 18.77 -19.01
N PRO A 84 -27.49 19.54 -19.53
CA PRO A 84 -27.74 19.58 -20.96
C PRO A 84 -26.46 20.02 -21.68
N GLN A 85 -26.10 19.35 -22.77
CA GLN A 85 -25.02 19.81 -23.64
C GLN A 85 -25.35 21.23 -24.06
N ALA A 86 -24.53 22.20 -23.66
CA ALA A 86 -24.62 23.56 -24.17
C ALA A 86 -24.36 23.47 -25.69
N SER A 87 -25.44 23.64 -26.47
CA SER A 87 -25.40 23.77 -27.92
C SER A 87 -24.92 25.16 -28.32
#